data_AF-A0A6A2YAR3-F1
#
_entry.id   AF-A0A6A2YAR3-F1
#
_cell.length_a   1.000
_cell.length_b   1.000
_cell.length_c   1.000
_cell.angle_alpha   90.00
_cell.angle_beta   90.00
_cell.angle_gamma   90.00
#
_symmetry.space_group_name_H-M   'P 1'
#
loop_
_entity.id
_entity.type
_entity.pdbx_description
1 polymer ?
#
loop_
_entity_poly.entity_id
_entity_poly.type
_entity_poly.pdbx_seq_one_letter_code
_entity_poly.pdbx_strand_id
1 'polypeptide(L)'
;MVVRQNLGSNWSSINYSKYDLSGYQLVSPILGLLAYNAGTDVSSGSPFEVEILATESPIKINFSNITKASNTRGIRALCASFEGDGKVTLRNQVSPDVCVATRDGHFGLVVELPPPVPVRKKKISRWKLAVGSSIGAALGAFLLGVLLVSMLVKAKKKAIMEVLERRAYEEEALRVSMVGHTRAPIAPGTRTTPTIEHDYTPYPS
;
A
#
# COMPACT_ATOMS: atom_id res chain seq x y z
N MET A 1 7.93 43.03 -9.91
CA MET A 1 6.68 42.27 -10.15
C MET A 1 6.47 41.33 -8.97
N VAL A 2 5.25 41.22 -8.43
CA VAL A 2 4.93 40.25 -7.37
C VAL A 2 4.08 39.15 -7.98
N VAL A 3 4.54 37.90 -7.88
CA VAL A 3 3.81 36.73 -8.36
C VAL A 3 3.25 35.99 -7.15
N ARG A 4 1.97 35.65 -7.19
CA ARG A 4 1.33 34.80 -6.19
C ARG A 4 0.98 33.46 -6.83
N GLN A 5 1.48 32.38 -6.23
CA GLN A 5 1.17 31.02 -6.63
C GLN A 5 0.51 30.31 -5.46
N ASN A 6 -0.66 29.72 -5.69
CA ASN A 6 -1.30 28.83 -4.73
C ASN A 6 -1.13 27.40 -5.22
N LEU A 7 -0.34 26.61 -4.48
CA LEU A 7 -0.07 25.21 -4.84
C LEU A 7 -1.26 24.27 -4.52
N GLY A 8 -2.28 24.74 -3.80
CA GLY A 8 -3.44 23.94 -3.39
C GLY A 8 -3.32 23.40 -1.96
N SER A 9 -4.43 22.85 -1.45
CA SER A 9 -4.63 22.62 -0.01
C SER A 9 -3.87 21.44 0.60
N ASN A 10 -3.44 20.45 -0.19
CA ASN A 10 -2.79 19.23 0.32
C ASN A 10 -1.27 19.23 0.15
N TRP A 11 -0.68 20.29 -0.41
CA TRP A 11 0.75 20.33 -0.69
C TRP A 11 1.58 20.72 0.54
N SER A 12 1.03 21.52 1.44
CA SER A 12 1.73 21.94 2.66
C SER A 12 2.03 20.75 3.59
N SER A 13 1.06 19.85 3.80
CA SER A 13 1.27 18.64 4.60
C SER A 13 2.28 17.69 3.97
N ILE A 14 2.21 17.48 2.64
CA ILE A 14 3.07 16.53 1.93
C ILE A 14 4.52 17.03 1.80
N ASN A 15 4.71 18.29 1.44
CA ASN A 15 6.06 18.84 1.22
C ASN A 15 6.80 19.04 2.54
N TYR A 16 6.07 19.43 3.59
CA TYR A 16 6.66 19.74 4.89
C TYR A 16 6.57 18.58 5.89
N SER A 17 6.08 17.40 5.49
CA SER A 17 6.12 16.19 6.35
C SER A 17 7.53 15.67 6.61
N LYS A 18 8.51 16.10 5.80
CA LYS A 18 9.92 15.71 5.94
C LYS A 18 10.63 16.47 7.06
N TYR A 19 10.03 17.55 7.54
CA TYR A 19 10.59 18.40 8.58
C TYR A 19 10.23 17.83 9.95
N ASP A 20 11.16 17.96 10.90
CA ASP A 20 10.94 17.50 12.25
C ASP A 20 10.00 18.46 13.01
N LEU A 21 8.72 18.07 13.08
CA LEU A 21 7.68 18.74 13.86
C LEU A 21 7.31 17.93 15.11
N SER A 22 8.26 17.21 15.71
CA SER A 22 8.02 16.40 16.91
C SER A 22 7.37 17.21 18.03
N GLY A 23 6.16 16.82 18.44
CA GLY A 23 5.38 17.51 19.47
C GLY A 23 4.58 18.71 18.97
N TYR A 24 4.56 18.99 17.66
CA TYR A 24 3.80 20.08 17.06
C TYR A 24 2.95 19.62 15.87
N GLN A 25 1.85 20.33 15.62
CA GLN A 25 0.97 20.13 14.48
C GLN A 25 0.88 21.41 13.66
N LEU A 26 1.08 21.31 12.34
CA LEU A 26 0.86 22.42 11.42
C LEU A 26 -0.65 22.76 11.31
N VAL A 27 -1.00 24.02 11.50
CA VAL A 27 -2.40 24.52 11.50
C VAL A 27 -2.69 25.59 10.45
N SER A 28 -1.68 25.99 9.67
CA SER A 28 -1.84 26.91 8.54
C SER A 28 -1.27 26.32 7.24
N PRO A 29 -1.61 26.89 6.08
CA PRO A 29 -0.79 26.75 4.88
C PRO A 29 0.62 27.27 5.12
N ILE A 30 1.58 26.76 4.35
CA ILE A 30 2.94 27.30 4.32
C ILE A 30 3.02 28.42 3.29
N LEU A 31 3.52 29.58 3.72
CA LEU A 31 3.85 30.70 2.85
C LEU A 31 5.35 30.64 2.51
N GLY A 32 5.66 30.42 1.24
CA GLY A 32 7.01 30.64 0.70
C GLY A 32 7.17 32.07 0.22
N LEU A 33 8.17 32.76 0.74
CA LEU A 33 8.64 34.05 0.23
C LEU A 33 10.00 33.81 -0.40
N LEU A 34 10.11 34.08 -1.70
CA LEU A 34 11.35 33.96 -2.46
C LEU A 34 11.49 35.22 -3.32
N ALA A 35 12.71 35.69 -3.52
CA ALA A 35 12.99 36.79 -4.43
C ALA A 35 13.93 36.34 -5.54
N TYR A 36 13.73 36.87 -6.74
CA TYR A 36 14.54 36.55 -7.91
C TYR A 36 15.01 37.84 -8.56
N ASN A 37 16.17 37.79 -9.22
CA ASN A 37 16.63 38.93 -10.00
C ASN A 37 15.63 39.22 -11.15
N ALA A 38 15.26 40.49 -11.29
CA ALA A 38 14.45 40.96 -12.42
C ALA A 38 15.39 41.37 -13.57
N GLY A 39 16.04 40.40 -14.21
CA GLY A 39 17.02 40.68 -15.26
C GLY A 39 16.39 41.26 -16.53
N THR A 40 16.86 42.42 -16.97
CA THR A 40 16.74 42.91 -18.36
C THR A 40 18.04 42.76 -19.16
N ASP A 41 19.14 42.41 -18.47
CA ASP A 41 20.43 42.26 -19.11
C ASP A 41 20.53 40.92 -19.82
N VAL A 42 20.56 40.99 -21.15
CA VAL A 42 20.70 39.89 -22.11
C VAL A 42 21.96 39.02 -21.86
N SER A 43 22.82 39.42 -20.92
CA SER A 43 24.08 38.78 -20.54
C SER A 43 23.98 37.82 -19.35
N SER A 44 22.94 37.88 -18.52
CA SER A 44 22.73 36.92 -17.42
C SER A 44 21.56 35.99 -17.74
N GLY A 45 21.88 34.85 -18.35
CA GLY A 45 20.91 33.79 -18.61
C GLY A 45 20.22 33.30 -17.33
N SER A 46 18.91 32.99 -17.45
CA SER A 46 17.99 32.46 -16.43
C SER A 46 17.82 33.27 -15.13
N PRO A 47 16.60 33.37 -14.57
CA PRO A 47 16.38 33.94 -13.25
C PRO A 47 17.12 33.15 -12.16
N PHE A 48 17.75 33.84 -11.22
CA PHE A 48 18.37 33.28 -10.02
C PHE A 48 17.81 33.92 -8.75
N GLU A 49 17.79 33.14 -7.67
CA GLU A 49 17.26 33.57 -6.38
C GLU A 49 18.20 34.59 -5.72
N VAL A 50 17.61 35.63 -5.13
CA VAL A 50 18.32 36.68 -4.39
C VAL A 50 17.80 36.73 -2.96
N GLU A 51 18.69 36.97 -2.02
CA GLU A 51 18.35 37.03 -0.60
C GLU A 51 17.66 38.35 -0.25
N ILE A 52 16.59 38.29 0.54
CA ILE A 52 15.96 39.45 1.16
C ILE A 52 16.54 39.63 2.56
N LEU A 53 16.93 40.86 2.91
CA LEU A 53 17.31 41.22 4.27
C LEU A 53 16.54 42.46 4.73
N ALA A 54 15.55 42.25 5.59
CA ALA A 54 14.66 43.26 6.15
C ALA A 54 14.99 43.54 7.62
N THR A 55 16.08 44.28 7.86
CA THR A 55 16.59 44.61 9.22
C THR A 55 15.76 45.68 9.93
N GLU A 56 15.43 46.78 9.25
CA GLU A 56 14.71 47.91 9.87
C GLU A 56 13.20 47.68 9.98
N SER A 57 12.61 47.04 8.97
CA SER A 57 11.17 46.75 8.92
C SER A 57 10.93 45.28 8.59
N PRO A 58 10.85 44.41 9.62
CA PRO A 58 10.65 42.98 9.42
C PRO A 58 9.36 42.68 8.67
N ILE A 59 9.40 41.63 7.85
CA ILE A 59 8.28 41.13 7.07
C ILE A 59 7.24 40.57 8.03
N LYS A 60 6.02 41.10 7.98
CA LYS A 60 4.89 40.62 8.77
C LYS A 60 4.06 39.63 7.95
N ILE A 61 3.86 38.44 8.48
CA ILE A 61 3.13 37.36 7.84
C ILE A 61 1.87 37.09 8.65
N ASN A 62 0.71 37.37 8.07
CA ASN A 62 -0.57 37.29 8.75
C ASN A 62 -1.38 36.07 8.28
N PHE A 63 -1.67 35.15 9.22
CA PHE A 63 -2.47 33.95 8.99
C PHE A 63 -3.89 34.03 9.58
N SER A 64 -4.29 35.16 10.18
CA SER A 64 -5.56 35.31 10.92
C SER A 64 -6.80 34.99 10.08
N ASN A 65 -6.76 35.22 8.76
CA ASN A 65 -7.88 34.93 7.85
C ASN A 65 -8.00 33.46 7.45
N ILE A 66 -6.99 32.64 7.78
CA ILE A 66 -6.85 31.27 7.27
C ILE A 66 -7.00 30.26 8.42
N THR A 67 -6.44 30.57 9.59
CA THR A 67 -6.42 29.67 10.73
C THR A 67 -7.74 29.73 11.52
N LYS A 68 -8.75 28.96 11.11
CA LYS A 68 -10.01 28.82 11.89
C LYS A 68 -9.81 28.16 13.26
N ALA A 69 -8.65 27.54 13.50
CA ALA A 69 -8.36 26.70 14.66
C ALA A 69 -7.76 27.45 15.87
N SER A 70 -7.24 28.67 15.71
CA SER A 70 -6.60 29.43 16.81
C SER A 70 -7.58 29.91 17.89
N ASN A 71 -8.89 29.80 17.63
CA ASN A 71 -9.96 30.25 18.53
C ASN A 71 -10.30 29.24 19.66
N THR A 72 -9.63 28.10 19.75
CA THR A 72 -9.75 27.21 20.92
C THR A 72 -8.97 27.81 22.09
N ARG A 73 -9.72 28.44 22.99
CA ARG A 73 -9.29 29.05 24.25
C ARG A 73 -8.22 28.19 24.95
N GLY A 74 -6.96 28.62 24.89
CA GLY A 74 -5.83 27.99 25.61
C GLY A 74 -4.75 27.34 24.75
N ILE A 75 -4.93 27.21 23.43
CA ILE A 75 -3.88 26.66 22.54
C ILE A 75 -3.04 27.81 21.98
N ARG A 76 -1.77 27.89 22.37
CA ARG A 76 -0.84 28.92 21.90
C ARG A 76 -0.19 28.48 20.60
N ALA A 77 -0.48 29.19 19.51
CA ALA A 77 0.20 28.99 18.23
C ALA A 77 1.63 29.55 18.28
N LEU A 78 2.54 28.90 17.55
CA LEU A 78 3.91 29.30 17.33
C LEU A 78 4.16 29.48 15.83
N CYS A 79 5.02 30.44 15.50
CA CYS A 79 5.51 30.63 14.15
C CYS A 79 6.62 29.62 13.87
N ALA A 80 6.45 28.84 12.80
CA ALA A 80 7.45 27.91 12.31
C ALA A 80 8.12 28.49 11.06
N SER A 81 9.44 28.49 11.04
CA SER A 81 10.29 28.77 9.89
C SER A 81 10.97 27.47 9.45
N PHE A 82 10.87 27.15 8.16
CA PHE A 82 11.38 25.90 7.59
C PHE A 82 12.67 26.19 6.83
N GLU A 83 13.79 25.68 7.33
CA GLU A 83 15.14 25.90 6.80
C GLU A 83 15.52 24.79 5.81
N GLY A 84 16.38 25.09 4.83
CA GLY A 84 16.72 24.18 3.73
C GLY A 84 17.40 22.86 4.14
N ASP A 85 17.91 22.76 5.37
CA ASP A 85 18.51 21.56 5.96
C ASP A 85 17.47 20.61 6.60
N GLY A 86 16.17 20.93 6.51
CA GLY A 86 15.09 20.16 7.12
C GLY A 86 14.81 20.54 8.57
N LYS A 87 15.49 21.56 9.10
CA LYS A 87 15.28 22.09 10.44
C LYS A 87 14.09 23.03 10.48
N VAL A 88 13.37 23.00 11.60
CA VAL A 88 12.28 23.94 11.89
C VAL A 88 12.69 24.83 13.06
N THR A 89 12.61 26.13 12.87
CA THR A 89 12.79 27.10 13.96
C THR A 89 11.44 27.65 14.41
N LEU A 90 11.17 27.50 15.71
CA LEU A 90 9.93 27.95 16.33
C LEU A 90 10.14 29.29 17.04
N ARG A 91 9.21 30.21 16.83
CA ARG A 91 9.20 31.54 17.46
C ARG A 91 7.81 31.90 17.96
N ASN A 92 7.76 32.76 18.97
CA ASN A 92 6.51 33.35 19.40
C ASN A 92 5.95 34.26 18.30
N GLN A 93 4.63 34.24 18.15
CA GLN A 93 3.90 35.20 17.34
C GLN A 93 4.02 36.62 17.94
N VAL A 94 4.03 37.65 17.09
CA VAL A 94 4.04 39.06 17.53
C VAL A 94 2.64 39.57 17.89
N SER A 95 1.63 38.96 17.29
CA SER A 95 0.21 39.12 17.60
C SER A 95 -0.51 37.82 17.19
N PRO A 96 -1.79 37.60 17.56
CA PRO A 96 -2.51 36.38 17.21
C PRO A 96 -2.39 36.03 15.72
N ASP A 97 -1.83 34.85 15.44
CA ASP A 97 -1.62 34.32 14.09
C ASP A 97 -0.72 35.19 13.17
N VAL A 98 0.14 36.05 13.74
CA VAL A 98 1.08 36.89 12.99
C VAL A 98 2.53 36.58 13.33
N CYS A 99 3.30 36.26 12.30
CA CYS A 99 4.72 35.96 12.36
C CYS A 99 5.56 37.11 11.80
N VAL A 100 6.83 37.15 12.21
CA VAL A 100 7.83 38.10 11.69
C VAL A 100 9.05 37.37 11.15
N ALA A 101 9.55 37.83 10.01
CA ALA A 101 10.76 37.34 9.38
C ALA A 101 11.63 38.50 8.92
N THR A 102 12.94 38.35 9.01
CA THR A 102 13.92 39.31 8.48
C THR A 102 14.53 38.86 7.16
N ARG A 103 14.30 37.59 6.76
CA ARG A 103 14.78 37.00 5.52
C ARG A 103 13.63 36.34 4.77
N ASP A 104 13.84 36.08 3.49
CA ASP A 104 13.03 35.18 2.68
C ASP A 104 13.09 33.74 3.22
N GLY A 105 12.16 32.89 2.78
CA GLY A 105 12.02 31.53 3.29
C GLY A 105 10.57 31.06 3.40
N HIS A 106 10.38 29.98 4.13
CA HIS A 106 9.09 29.30 4.25
C HIS A 106 8.57 29.38 5.69
N PHE A 107 7.31 29.78 5.84
CA PHE A 107 6.73 30.10 7.13
C PHE A 107 5.33 29.51 7.31
N GLY A 108 5.01 29.10 8.53
CA GLY A 108 3.68 28.60 8.90
C GLY A 108 3.38 28.75 10.39
N LEU A 109 2.19 28.33 10.80
CA LEU A 109 1.79 28.25 12.19
C LEU A 109 1.69 26.79 12.63
N VAL A 110 2.22 26.52 13.80
CA VAL A 110 2.10 25.23 14.47
C VAL A 110 1.49 25.41 15.85
N VAL A 111 0.84 24.36 16.35
CA VAL A 111 0.37 24.26 17.73
C VAL A 111 1.04 23.09 18.41
N GLU A 112 1.30 23.20 19.70
CA GLU A 112 1.80 22.08 20.48
C GLU A 112 0.74 20.98 20.53
N LEU A 113 1.14 19.76 20.19
CA LEU A 113 0.30 18.59 20.33
C LEU A 113 0.11 18.33 21.83
N PRO A 114 -1.12 18.05 22.29
CA PRO A 114 -1.30 17.62 23.66
C PRO A 114 -0.42 16.38 23.92
N PRO A 115 0.20 16.27 25.11
CA PRO A 115 1.01 15.11 25.43
C PRO A 115 0.19 13.86 25.14
N PRO A 116 0.77 12.81 24.55
CA PRO A 116 0.06 11.58 24.30
C PRO A 116 -0.48 11.11 25.64
N VAL A 117 -1.79 11.30 25.85
CA VAL A 117 -2.47 10.74 27.01
C VAL A 117 -2.09 9.27 26.99
N PRO A 118 -1.52 8.72 28.06
CA PRO A 118 -1.29 7.29 28.11
C PRO A 118 -2.65 6.71 27.82
N VAL A 119 -2.79 6.08 26.65
CA VAL A 119 -4.01 5.38 26.28
C VAL A 119 -4.19 4.48 27.47
N ARG A 120 -5.18 4.79 28.33
CA ARG A 120 -5.61 3.86 29.36
C ARG A 120 -5.96 2.67 28.52
N LYS A 121 -5.05 1.69 28.45
CA LYS A 121 -5.31 0.39 27.86
C LYS A 121 -6.56 0.01 28.63
N LYS A 122 -7.74 0.19 28.02
CA LYS A 122 -8.98 -0.26 28.62
C LYS A 122 -8.63 -1.71 28.87
N LYS A 123 -8.48 -2.07 30.15
CA LYS A 123 -8.31 -3.46 30.55
C LYS A 123 -9.58 -4.09 30.05
N ILE A 124 -9.56 -4.59 28.81
CA ILE A 124 -10.63 -5.41 28.27
C ILE A 124 -10.69 -6.53 29.28
N SER A 125 -11.78 -6.57 30.04
CA SER A 125 -12.03 -7.61 31.02
C SER A 125 -11.71 -8.93 30.34
N ARG A 126 -10.86 -9.75 30.98
CA ARG A 126 -10.43 -11.06 30.46
C ARG A 126 -11.63 -11.91 30.01
N TRP A 127 -12.81 -11.67 30.60
CA TRP A 127 -14.08 -12.25 30.20
C TRP A 127 -14.51 -11.87 28.78
N LYS A 128 -14.45 -10.60 28.39
CA LYS A 128 -14.82 -10.14 27.04
C LYS A 128 -13.87 -10.66 25.96
N LEU A 129 -12.61 -10.89 26.31
CA LEU A 129 -11.63 -11.53 25.41
C LEU A 129 -11.89 -13.04 25.26
N ALA A 130 -12.31 -13.73 26.32
CA ALA A 130 -12.65 -15.16 26.26
C ALA A 130 -13.89 -15.43 25.40
N VAL A 131 -14.93 -14.59 25.52
CA VAL A 131 -16.17 -14.76 24.73
C VAL A 131 -15.99 -14.35 23.27
N GLY A 132 -15.12 -13.37 22.97
CA GLY A 132 -14.80 -12.98 21.58
C GLY A 132 -13.85 -13.95 20.86
N SER A 133 -13.01 -14.69 21.60
CA SER A 133 -12.01 -15.60 21.03
C SER A 133 -12.57 -16.95 20.60
N SER A 134 -13.73 -17.36 21.09
CA SER A 134 -14.30 -18.69 20.79
C SER A 134 -14.75 -18.80 19.32
N ILE A 135 -15.31 -17.73 18.77
CA ILE A 135 -15.81 -17.71 17.39
C ILE A 135 -14.66 -17.70 16.38
N GLY A 136 -13.61 -16.92 16.65
CA GLY A 136 -12.42 -16.85 15.78
C GLY A 136 -11.61 -18.15 15.75
N ALA A 137 -11.49 -18.83 16.89
CA ALA A 137 -10.77 -20.10 16.98
C ALA A 137 -11.48 -21.23 16.23
N ALA A 138 -12.81 -21.31 16.32
CA ALA A 138 -13.59 -22.33 15.62
C ALA A 138 -13.50 -22.18 14.09
N LEU A 139 -13.67 -20.94 13.59
CA LEU A 139 -13.51 -20.63 12.15
C LEU A 139 -12.09 -20.90 11.65
N GLY A 140 -11.07 -20.49 12.42
CA GLY A 140 -9.67 -20.74 12.08
C GLY A 140 -9.32 -22.23 12.03
N ALA A 141 -9.74 -23.00 13.03
CA ALA A 141 -9.51 -24.45 13.08
C ALA A 141 -10.24 -25.18 11.96
N PHE A 142 -11.48 -24.78 11.63
CA PHE A 142 -12.23 -25.35 10.52
C PHE A 142 -11.55 -25.12 9.18
N LEU A 143 -11.13 -23.88 8.89
CA LEU A 143 -10.43 -23.55 7.64
C LEU A 143 -9.08 -24.29 7.52
N LEU A 144 -8.30 -24.37 8.60
CA LEU A 144 -7.05 -25.13 8.63
C LEU A 144 -7.30 -26.64 8.41
N GLY A 145 -8.34 -27.20 9.03
CA GLY A 145 -8.71 -28.61 8.86
C GLY A 145 -9.06 -28.94 7.42
N VAL A 146 -9.90 -28.13 6.77
CA VAL A 146 -10.26 -28.30 5.35
C VAL A 146 -9.03 -28.25 4.46
N LEU A 147 -8.10 -27.31 4.73
CA LEU A 147 -6.89 -27.12 3.95
C LEU A 147 -5.96 -28.35 4.04
N LEU A 148 -5.77 -28.91 5.24
CA LEU A 148 -4.97 -30.13 5.45
C LEU A 148 -5.57 -31.35 4.76
N VAL A 149 -6.89 -31.57 4.89
CA VAL A 149 -7.59 -32.68 4.22
C VAL A 149 -7.43 -32.57 2.71
N SER A 150 -7.56 -31.36 2.14
CA SER A 150 -7.40 -31.14 0.70
C SER A 150 -6.00 -31.52 0.19
N MET A 151 -4.95 -31.21 0.95
CA MET A 151 -3.57 -31.55 0.59
C MET A 151 -3.32 -33.05 0.67
N LEU A 152 -3.83 -33.72 1.71
CA LEU A 152 -3.73 -35.18 1.83
C LEU A 152 -4.44 -35.91 0.69
N VAL A 153 -5.64 -35.45 0.30
CA VAL A 153 -6.38 -36.03 -0.84
C VAL A 153 -5.62 -35.80 -2.14
N LYS A 154 -5.09 -34.60 -2.37
CA LYS A 154 -4.26 -34.30 -3.55
C LYS A 154 -3.02 -35.17 -3.60
N ALA A 155 -2.30 -35.33 -2.49
CA ALA A 155 -1.11 -36.18 -2.41
C ALA A 155 -1.44 -37.65 -2.68
N LYS A 156 -2.53 -38.18 -2.08
CA LYS A 156 -2.99 -39.55 -2.35
C LYS A 156 -3.38 -39.75 -3.81
N LYS A 157 -4.14 -38.81 -4.40
CA LYS A 157 -4.52 -38.86 -5.82
C LYS A 157 -3.29 -38.81 -6.73
N LYS A 158 -2.32 -37.95 -6.42
CA LYS A 158 -1.07 -37.84 -7.19
C LYS A 158 -0.25 -39.13 -7.10
N ALA A 159 -0.10 -39.70 -5.91
CA ALA A 159 0.60 -40.96 -5.73
C ALA A 159 -0.10 -42.13 -6.46
N ILE A 160 -1.43 -42.20 -6.43
CA ILE A 160 -2.19 -43.21 -7.18
C ILE A 160 -2.04 -42.99 -8.68
N MET A 161 -2.09 -41.75 -9.15
CA MET A 161 -1.92 -41.41 -10.56
C MET A 161 -0.52 -41.78 -11.06
N GLU A 162 0.54 -41.48 -10.31
CA GLU A 162 1.91 -41.89 -10.63
C GLU A 162 2.07 -43.42 -10.68
N VAL A 163 1.38 -44.16 -9.79
CA VAL A 163 1.36 -45.63 -9.81
C VAL A 163 0.61 -46.16 -11.04
N LEU A 164 -0.54 -45.56 -11.39
CA LEU A 164 -1.33 -45.95 -12.56
C LEU A 164 -0.59 -45.64 -13.87
N GLU A 165 0.09 -44.51 -13.97
CA GLU A 165 0.94 -44.18 -15.11
C GLU A 165 2.04 -45.25 -15.28
N ARG A 166 2.74 -45.62 -14.21
CA ARG A 166 3.77 -46.66 -14.27
C ARG A 166 3.22 -48.03 -14.69
N ARG A 167 2.02 -48.40 -14.24
CA ARG A 167 1.34 -49.64 -14.64
C ARG A 167 0.88 -49.61 -16.09
N ALA A 168 0.38 -48.47 -16.58
CA ALA A 168 0.02 -48.30 -17.98
C ALA A 168 1.25 -48.51 -18.89
N TYR A 169 2.43 -47.99 -18.51
CA TYR A 169 3.68 -48.25 -19.26
C TYR A 169 4.15 -49.71 -19.19
N GLU A 170 3.84 -50.45 -18.11
CA GLU A 170 4.14 -51.90 -18.03
C GLU A 170 3.15 -52.74 -18.87
N GLU A 171 1.88 -52.35 -18.93
CA GLU A 171 0.86 -53.07 -19.72
C GLU A 171 0.90 -52.72 -21.23
N GLU A 172 1.45 -51.55 -21.60
CA GLU A 172 1.75 -51.15 -22.99
C GLU A 172 3.15 -51.58 -23.47
N ALA A 173 3.90 -52.38 -22.69
CA ALA A 173 5.05 -53.13 -23.20
C ALA A 173 4.54 -54.26 -24.11
N LEU A 174 3.99 -53.83 -25.26
CA LEU A 174 3.49 -54.60 -26.36
C LEU A 174 4.46 -55.74 -26.61
N ARG A 175 3.98 -56.99 -26.49
CA ARG A 175 4.76 -58.20 -26.71
C ARG A 175 5.38 -58.14 -28.11
N VAL A 176 6.62 -57.70 -28.19
CA VAL A 176 7.41 -57.69 -29.43
C VAL A 176 8.12 -59.02 -29.52
N SER A 177 7.75 -59.83 -30.51
CA SER A 177 8.56 -61.00 -30.90
C SER A 177 9.44 -60.61 -32.07
N MET A 178 10.69 -61.06 -32.07
CA MET A 178 11.52 -60.97 -33.27
C MET A 178 11.03 -61.98 -34.30
N VAL A 179 10.61 -61.48 -35.46
CA VAL A 179 10.42 -62.32 -36.65
C VAL A 179 11.57 -61.99 -37.59
N GLY A 180 12.62 -62.82 -37.57
CA GLY A 180 13.86 -62.53 -38.31
C GLY A 180 14.61 -61.31 -37.77
N HIS A 181 15.06 -60.42 -38.65
CA HIS A 181 15.87 -59.23 -38.32
C HIS A 181 15.05 -57.95 -38.06
N THR A 182 13.72 -58.03 -38.01
CA THR A 182 12.85 -56.88 -37.80
C THR A 182 11.91 -57.09 -36.61
N ARG A 183 11.80 -56.08 -35.74
CA ARG A 183 10.84 -56.07 -34.64
C ARG A 183 9.46 -55.73 -35.18
N ALA A 184 8.48 -56.61 -34.95
CA ALA A 184 7.09 -56.38 -35.31
C ALA A 184 6.17 -56.47 -34.08
N PRO A 185 5.15 -55.60 -33.97
CA PRO A 185 4.11 -55.70 -32.94
C PRO A 185 3.28 -56.99 -33.09
N ILE A 186 3.04 -57.74 -32.02
CA ILE A 186 2.05 -58.83 -32.04
C ILE A 186 0.72 -58.30 -31.50
N ALA A 187 -0.30 -58.28 -32.35
CA ALA A 187 -1.68 -58.16 -31.91
C ALA A 187 -2.14 -59.51 -31.30
N PRO A 188 -2.81 -59.53 -30.13
CA PRO A 188 -3.48 -60.73 -29.66
C PRO A 188 -4.53 -61.14 -30.70
N GLY A 189 -4.43 -62.36 -31.21
CA GLY A 189 -5.34 -62.88 -32.23
C GLY A 189 -6.74 -63.06 -31.64
N THR A 190 -7.62 -62.08 -31.83
CA THR A 190 -9.04 -62.24 -31.51
C THR A 190 -9.70 -62.96 -32.68
N ARG A 191 -9.77 -64.30 -32.62
CA ARG A 191 -10.56 -65.11 -33.56
C ARG A 191 -12.04 -64.93 -33.20
N THR A 192 -12.74 -64.05 -33.88
CA THR A 192 -14.21 -64.02 -33.83
C THR A 192 -14.74 -65.13 -34.74
N THR A 193 -15.51 -66.05 -34.17
CA THR A 193 -16.30 -67.02 -34.95
C THR A 193 -17.52 -66.30 -35.54
N PRO A 194 -17.79 -66.41 -36.85
CA PRO A 194 -19.00 -65.83 -37.41
C PRO A 194 -20.23 -66.60 -36.89
N THR A 195 -21.13 -65.90 -36.19
CA THR A 195 -22.48 -66.39 -35.89
C THR A 195 -23.34 -66.20 -37.13
N ILE A 196 -23.95 -67.28 -37.60
CA ILE A 196 -24.93 -67.26 -38.69
C ILE A 196 -26.29 -66.85 -38.11
N GLU A 197 -26.87 -65.79 -38.66
CA GLU A 197 -28.26 -65.38 -38.42
C GLU A 197 -29.18 -66.41 -39.12
N HIS A 198 -30.10 -67.06 -38.40
CA HIS A 198 -31.20 -67.82 -39.01
C HIS A 198 -32.51 -67.15 -38.62
N ASP A 199 -33.03 -66.33 -39.54
CA ASP A 199 -34.37 -65.79 -39.47
C ASP A 199 -35.32 -66.83 -40.10
N TYR A 200 -36.15 -67.46 -39.27
CA TYR A 200 -37.23 -68.36 -39.73
C TYR A 200 -38.54 -67.94 -39.08
N THR A 201 -39.37 -67.27 -39.86
CA THR A 201 -40.75 -66.92 -39.53
C THR A 201 -41.71 -67.82 -40.31
N PRO A 202 -42.37 -68.80 -39.68
CA PRO A 202 -43.46 -69.52 -40.32
C PRO A 202 -44.77 -68.72 -40.21
N TYR A 203 -45.43 -68.53 -41.35
CA TYR A 203 -46.73 -67.89 -41.50
C TYR A 203 -47.88 -68.73 -40.92
N PRO A 204 -49.02 -68.10 -40.59
CA PRO A 204 -50.08 -68.68 -39.78
C PRO A 204 -51.07 -69.50 -40.62
N SER A 205 -51.68 -70.48 -39.97
CA SER A 205 -52.94 -71.12 -40.38
C SER A 205 -53.94 -71.01 -39.23
#